data_AF-A0A1L9THZ3-F1
#
_entry.id   AF-A0A1L9THZ3-F1
#
_cell.length_a   1.000
_cell.length_b   1.000
_cell.length_c   1.000
_cell.angle_alpha   90.00
_cell.angle_beta   90.00
_cell.angle_gamma   90.00
#
_symmetry.space_group_name_H-M   'P 1'
#
loop_
_entity.id
_entity.type
_entity.pdbx_description
1 polymer ?
#
loop_
_entity_poly.entity_id
_entity_poly.type
_entity_poly.pdbx_seq_one_letter_code
_entity_poly.pdbx_strand_id
1 'polypeptide(L)'
;RRLFQLPTPPANLSPSHTDLPSFLSYAQRTALPESTTTYQGTSYEYTVQSHLRTAAFNLHRVGGRSDLGIDLQGTWHVGPNQVLDPPVRVIVQCKALKTKIGPNIVRELEGVTARQFAPSGGVGAGVLVSPREATKGVREALGRSGMPLVWMMMGREGSVRQILWNGRVEGLGLSGLGVEVYYPADMGEDGDGERHGKGKARLTWDGTEVQTMDEIEEGMGRLEDEWMAKWEGRGLGSLPGEELLDAVERILPGTRPIMISEEERDVVARGL
;
A
#
# COMPACT_ATOMS: atom_id res chain seq x y z
N ARG A 1 6.09 -14.31 -4.62
CA ARG A 1 5.31 -13.80 -3.44
C ARG A 1 5.55 -14.58 -2.15
N ARG A 2 5.37 -15.92 -2.15
CA ARG A 2 5.67 -16.79 -0.98
C ARG A 2 7.12 -16.66 -0.51
N LEU A 3 8.04 -16.58 -1.46
CA LEU A 3 9.46 -16.29 -1.23
C LEU A 3 9.70 -15.11 -0.27
N PHE A 4 8.89 -14.04 -0.40
CA PHE A 4 8.95 -12.82 0.39
C PHE A 4 7.94 -12.80 1.57
N GLN A 5 7.19 -13.88 1.78
CA GLN A 5 6.11 -13.99 2.77
C GLN A 5 5.02 -12.91 2.65
N LEU A 6 4.73 -12.46 1.43
CA LEU A 6 3.68 -11.48 1.19
C LEU A 6 2.29 -12.13 1.36
N PRO A 7 1.31 -11.41 1.93
CA PRO A 7 -0.04 -11.92 2.04
C PRO A 7 -0.65 -12.18 0.65
N THR A 8 -1.52 -13.18 0.57
CA THR A 8 -2.31 -13.43 -0.65
C THR A 8 -3.20 -12.22 -0.92
N PRO A 9 -3.20 -11.67 -2.14
CA PRO A 9 -4.14 -10.62 -2.52
C PRO A 9 -5.58 -11.06 -2.27
N PRO A 10 -6.47 -10.16 -1.80
CA PRO A 10 -7.88 -10.47 -1.71
C PRO A 10 -8.44 -10.75 -3.12
N ALA A 11 -9.44 -11.63 -3.20
CA ALA A 11 -10.17 -11.84 -4.44
C ALA A 11 -10.84 -10.53 -4.86
N ASN A 12 -10.79 -10.21 -6.15
CA ASN A 12 -11.48 -9.04 -6.67
C ASN A 12 -13.00 -9.27 -6.57
N LEU A 13 -13.71 -8.34 -5.94
CA LEU A 13 -15.15 -8.45 -5.75
C LEU A 13 -15.95 -7.99 -6.99
N SER A 14 -15.35 -7.23 -7.91
CA SER A 14 -16.03 -6.80 -9.13
C SER A 14 -15.78 -7.79 -10.27
N PRO A 15 -16.82 -8.40 -10.85
CA PRO A 15 -16.67 -9.26 -12.03
C PRO A 15 -16.49 -8.44 -13.32
N SER A 16 -16.59 -7.11 -13.27
CA SER A 16 -16.68 -6.26 -14.47
C SER A 16 -15.49 -5.33 -14.67
N HIS A 17 -14.72 -5.04 -13.63
CA HIS A 17 -13.59 -4.13 -13.70
C HIS A 17 -12.58 -4.40 -12.58
N THR A 18 -11.29 -4.21 -12.87
CA THR A 18 -10.19 -4.49 -11.94
C THR A 18 -9.20 -3.35 -11.78
N ASP A 19 -9.34 -2.33 -12.63
CA ASP A 19 -8.50 -1.13 -12.69
C ASP A 19 -9.32 0.06 -13.21
N LEU A 20 -8.71 1.25 -13.26
CA LEU A 20 -9.38 2.45 -13.76
C LEU A 20 -9.81 2.32 -15.24
N PRO A 21 -8.96 1.86 -16.19
CA PRO A 21 -9.36 1.72 -17.59
C PRO A 21 -10.56 0.78 -17.83
N SER A 22 -10.58 -0.39 -17.18
CA SER A 22 -11.70 -1.34 -17.27
C SER A 22 -12.97 -0.80 -16.60
N PHE A 23 -12.84 -0.03 -15.51
CA PHE A 23 -13.98 0.65 -14.89
C PHE A 23 -14.58 1.73 -15.81
N LEU A 24 -13.75 2.56 -16.45
CA LEU A 24 -14.23 3.58 -17.39
C LEU A 24 -14.94 2.95 -18.59
N SER A 25 -14.38 1.85 -19.13
CA SER A 25 -15.01 1.06 -20.19
C SER A 25 -16.35 0.46 -19.76
N TYR A 26 -16.44 -0.05 -18.52
CA TYR A 26 -17.69 -0.51 -17.92
C TYR A 26 -18.72 0.61 -17.77
N ALA A 27 -18.32 1.77 -17.25
CA ALA A 27 -19.20 2.91 -17.04
C ALA A 27 -19.76 3.43 -18.36
N GLN A 28 -18.93 3.50 -19.40
CA GLN A 28 -19.36 3.87 -20.75
C GLN A 28 -20.37 2.85 -21.32
N ARG A 29 -20.06 1.55 -21.25
CA ARG A 29 -20.93 0.48 -21.78
C ARG A 29 -22.29 0.40 -21.07
N THR A 30 -22.33 0.72 -19.78
CA THR A 30 -23.55 0.68 -18.97
C THR A 30 -24.26 2.03 -18.85
N ALA A 31 -23.73 3.08 -19.51
CA ALA A 31 -24.20 4.45 -19.39
C ALA A 31 -24.30 4.95 -17.94
N LEU A 32 -23.35 4.55 -17.08
CA LEU A 32 -23.27 5.01 -15.69
C LEU A 32 -22.90 6.50 -15.66
N PRO A 33 -23.76 7.40 -15.14
CA PRO A 33 -23.47 8.84 -15.19
C PRO A 33 -22.35 9.25 -14.24
N GLU A 34 -21.45 10.12 -14.70
CA GLU A 34 -20.29 10.61 -13.94
C GLU A 34 -20.67 11.47 -12.72
N SER A 35 -21.89 11.99 -12.71
CA SER A 35 -22.44 12.76 -11.59
C SER A 35 -22.79 11.89 -10.37
N THR A 36 -22.90 10.57 -10.56
CA THR A 36 -23.27 9.64 -9.48
C THR A 36 -22.16 9.47 -8.46
N THR A 37 -22.55 9.24 -7.21
CA THR A 37 -21.61 8.93 -6.12
C THR A 37 -20.86 7.62 -6.37
N THR A 38 -21.52 6.64 -6.99
CA THR A 38 -20.89 5.38 -7.38
C THR A 38 -19.76 5.62 -8.38
N TYR A 39 -20.01 6.39 -9.45
CA TYR A 39 -18.96 6.70 -10.42
C TYR A 39 -17.79 7.43 -9.77
N GLN A 40 -18.07 8.50 -9.03
CA GLN A 40 -17.04 9.34 -8.41
C GLN A 40 -16.25 8.62 -7.32
N GLY A 41 -16.91 7.73 -6.57
CA GLY A 41 -16.28 6.89 -5.55
C GLY A 41 -15.36 5.86 -6.18
N THR A 42 -15.89 5.01 -7.06
CA THR A 42 -15.13 3.93 -7.71
C THR A 42 -13.97 4.46 -8.54
N SER A 43 -14.16 5.56 -9.29
CA SER A 43 -13.06 6.21 -10.02
C SER A 43 -11.97 6.69 -9.06
N TYR A 44 -12.34 7.32 -7.94
CA TYR A 44 -11.37 7.81 -6.96
C TYR A 44 -10.62 6.68 -6.27
N GLU A 45 -11.30 5.58 -5.92
CA GLU A 45 -10.67 4.39 -5.35
C GLU A 45 -9.59 3.82 -6.28
N TYR A 46 -9.88 3.70 -7.59
CA TYR A 46 -8.89 3.25 -8.57
C TYR A 46 -7.74 4.24 -8.77
N THR A 47 -8.02 5.55 -8.75
CA THR A 47 -6.97 6.57 -8.77
C THR A 47 -6.03 6.41 -7.58
N VAL A 48 -6.57 6.25 -6.36
CA VAL A 48 -5.79 6.05 -5.14
C VAL A 48 -4.98 4.76 -5.21
N GLN A 49 -5.60 3.66 -5.64
CA GLN A 49 -4.94 2.35 -5.81
C GLN A 49 -3.72 2.46 -6.72
N SER A 50 -3.86 3.12 -7.87
CA SER A 50 -2.79 3.27 -8.86
C SER A 50 -1.70 4.25 -8.39
N HIS A 51 -2.07 5.41 -7.85
CA HIS A 51 -1.09 6.46 -7.55
C HIS A 51 -0.34 6.23 -6.25
N LEU A 52 -0.92 5.55 -5.26
CA LEU A 52 -0.18 5.22 -4.04
C LEU A 52 0.96 4.21 -4.26
N ARG A 53 1.08 3.61 -5.45
CA ARG A 53 2.30 2.88 -5.84
C ARG A 53 3.55 3.76 -5.76
N THR A 54 3.43 5.06 -6.05
CA THR A 54 4.53 6.03 -5.89
C THR A 54 4.98 6.23 -4.44
N ALA A 55 4.18 5.78 -3.47
CA ALA A 55 4.45 5.84 -2.04
C ALA A 55 4.65 4.43 -1.44
N ALA A 56 5.11 3.48 -2.25
CA ALA A 56 5.39 2.08 -1.89
C ALA A 56 4.18 1.25 -1.43
N PHE A 57 2.97 1.60 -1.86
CA PHE A 57 1.78 0.79 -1.57
C PHE A 57 1.52 -0.22 -2.69
N ASN A 58 1.18 -1.45 -2.31
CA ASN A 58 0.58 -2.45 -3.18
C ASN A 58 -0.85 -2.70 -2.70
N LEU A 59 -1.85 -2.19 -3.43
CA LEU A 59 -3.26 -2.16 -3.00
C LEU A 59 -4.15 -2.92 -3.97
N HIS A 60 -5.16 -3.56 -3.40
CA HIS A 60 -6.22 -4.24 -4.11
C HIS A 60 -7.56 -3.67 -3.67
N ARG A 61 -8.40 -3.34 -4.65
CA ARG A 61 -9.75 -2.85 -4.38
C ARG A 61 -10.63 -3.97 -3.84
N VAL A 62 -11.22 -3.72 -2.69
CA VAL A 62 -12.18 -4.60 -2.01
C VAL A 62 -13.52 -3.88 -1.70
N GLY A 63 -13.61 -2.59 -2.03
CA GLY A 63 -14.80 -1.78 -1.82
C GLY A 63 -16.01 -2.27 -2.61
N GLY A 64 -17.17 -2.26 -1.97
CA GLY A 64 -18.39 -2.86 -2.49
C GLY A 64 -19.52 -2.88 -1.47
N ARG A 65 -20.67 -3.48 -1.83
CA ARG A 65 -21.78 -3.61 -0.88
C ARG A 65 -21.31 -4.46 0.31
N SER A 66 -21.39 -3.91 1.52
CA SER A 66 -21.00 -4.57 2.78
C SER A 66 -19.49 -4.72 3.01
N ASP A 67 -18.66 -3.83 2.44
CA ASP A 67 -17.20 -3.79 2.64
C ASP A 67 -16.73 -3.35 4.04
N LEU A 68 -17.67 -3.11 4.96
CA LEU A 68 -17.42 -2.71 6.34
C LEU A 68 -16.56 -1.44 6.47
N GLY A 69 -16.55 -0.59 5.44
CA GLY A 69 -15.81 0.66 5.40
C GLY A 69 -14.37 0.55 4.89
N ILE A 70 -13.97 -0.58 4.30
CA ILE A 70 -12.66 -0.79 3.68
C ILE A 70 -12.82 -0.72 2.15
N ASP A 71 -12.20 0.29 1.53
CA ASP A 71 -12.27 0.45 0.07
C ASP A 71 -11.11 -0.29 -0.63
N LEU A 72 -9.90 -0.22 -0.07
CA LEU A 72 -8.72 -0.94 -0.54
C LEU A 72 -8.02 -1.68 0.61
N GLN A 73 -7.34 -2.77 0.29
CA GLN A 73 -6.52 -3.53 1.23
C GLN A 73 -5.21 -3.94 0.56
N GLY A 74 -4.12 -3.99 1.33
CA GLY A 74 -2.84 -4.44 0.80
C GLY A 74 -1.67 -4.27 1.75
N THR A 75 -0.51 -3.93 1.19
CA THR A 75 0.76 -3.79 1.90
C THR A 75 1.43 -2.46 1.62
N TRP A 76 2.20 -1.96 2.58
CA TRP A 76 3.00 -0.75 2.50
C TRP A 76 4.47 -1.09 2.76
N HIS A 77 5.29 -0.94 1.72
CA HIS A 77 6.68 -1.39 1.68
C HIS A 77 7.63 -0.25 2.02
N VAL A 78 7.61 0.15 3.29
CA VAL A 78 8.50 1.17 3.86
C VAL A 78 9.38 0.55 4.94
N GLY A 79 10.63 0.98 5.00
CA GLY A 79 11.64 0.39 5.89
C GLY A 79 13.04 0.65 5.37
N PRO A 80 14.08 0.30 6.14
CA PRO A 80 15.47 0.44 5.70
C PRO A 80 15.79 -0.42 4.47
N ASN A 81 15.13 -1.57 4.29
CA ASN A 81 15.21 -2.40 3.10
C ASN A 81 13.80 -2.75 2.59
N GLN A 82 13.22 -1.90 1.76
CA GLN A 82 11.83 -2.02 1.28
C GLN A 82 11.50 -3.32 0.53
N VAL A 83 12.52 -4.00 0.00
CA VAL A 83 12.38 -5.26 -0.73
C VAL A 83 12.37 -6.46 0.22
N LEU A 84 13.28 -6.48 1.20
CA LEU A 84 13.46 -7.60 2.12
C LEU A 84 12.72 -7.45 3.44
N ASP A 85 12.40 -6.26 3.90
CA ASP A 85 11.70 -6.08 5.17
C ASP A 85 10.23 -6.51 5.05
N PRO A 86 9.65 -7.14 6.10
CA PRO A 86 8.23 -7.45 6.10
C PRO A 86 7.40 -6.18 5.94
N PRO A 87 6.51 -6.09 4.93
CA PRO A 87 5.75 -4.87 4.72
C PRO A 87 4.64 -4.73 5.76
N VAL A 88 4.22 -3.49 5.98
CA VAL A 88 3.11 -3.19 6.87
C VAL A 88 1.79 -3.52 6.18
N ARG A 89 0.93 -4.32 6.82
CA ARG A 89 -0.42 -4.56 6.30
C ARG A 89 -1.28 -3.32 6.48
N VAL A 90 -2.02 -2.96 5.44
CA VAL A 90 -2.84 -1.76 5.43
C VAL A 90 -4.26 -2.02 4.95
N ILE A 91 -5.19 -1.27 5.52
CA ILE A 91 -6.52 -1.04 4.97
C ILE A 91 -6.67 0.43 4.65
N VAL A 92 -7.39 0.74 3.58
CA VAL A 92 -7.54 2.09 3.07
C VAL A 92 -9.02 2.42 2.91
N GLN A 93 -9.40 3.58 3.46
CA GLN A 93 -10.69 4.19 3.22
C GLN A 93 -10.53 5.44 2.34
N CYS A 94 -11.25 5.49 1.23
CA CYS A 94 -11.24 6.54 0.23
C CYS A 94 -12.48 7.43 0.39
N LYS A 95 -12.30 8.69 0.77
CA LYS A 95 -13.41 9.65 0.94
C LYS A 95 -13.30 10.84 -0.02
N ALA A 96 -13.96 10.70 -1.16
CA ALA A 96 -14.02 11.69 -2.25
C ALA A 96 -15.05 12.81 -2.04
N LEU A 97 -15.17 13.36 -0.82
CA LEU A 97 -16.20 14.35 -0.49
C LEU A 97 -15.90 15.76 -1.05
N LYS A 98 -16.97 16.47 -1.44
CA LYS A 98 -16.88 17.89 -1.85
C LYS A 98 -16.75 18.85 -0.66
N THR A 99 -17.12 18.42 0.54
CA THR A 99 -17.07 19.25 1.75
C THR A 99 -15.83 18.95 2.58
N LYS A 100 -15.53 19.80 3.58
CA LYS A 100 -14.49 19.53 4.57
C LYS A 100 -14.82 18.25 5.34
N ILE A 101 -13.79 17.48 5.64
CA ILE A 101 -13.92 16.23 6.39
C ILE A 101 -13.71 16.49 7.88
N GLY A 102 -14.66 16.01 8.69
CA GLY A 102 -14.65 16.15 10.14
C GLY A 102 -13.94 15.00 10.86
N PRO A 103 -13.72 15.12 12.18
CA PRO A 103 -13.03 14.10 12.99
C PRO A 103 -13.78 12.77 13.12
N ASN A 104 -15.08 12.73 12.80
CA ASN A 104 -15.89 11.51 12.89
C ASN A 104 -15.34 10.38 12.01
N ILE A 105 -14.80 10.71 10.82
CA ILE A 105 -14.27 9.69 9.91
C ILE A 105 -13.01 9.01 10.46
N VAL A 106 -12.21 9.73 11.25
CA VAL A 106 -11.01 9.16 11.85
C VAL A 106 -11.39 8.13 12.91
N ARG A 107 -12.46 8.40 13.67
CA ARG A 107 -13.01 7.45 14.66
C ARG A 107 -13.65 6.23 13.99
N GLU A 108 -14.31 6.44 12.86
CA GLU A 108 -14.81 5.34 12.03
C GLU A 108 -13.66 4.45 11.56
N LEU A 109 -12.63 5.03 10.95
CA LEU A 109 -11.44 4.30 10.51
C LEU A 109 -10.71 3.60 11.68
N GLU A 110 -10.62 4.22 12.86
CA GLU A 110 -10.08 3.59 14.06
C GLU A 110 -10.82 2.29 14.40
N GLY A 111 -12.15 2.32 14.40
CA GLY A 111 -12.98 1.14 14.65
C GLY A 111 -12.80 0.05 13.60
N VAL A 112 -12.71 0.43 12.31
CA VAL A 112 -12.46 -0.52 11.22
C VAL A 112 -11.07 -1.14 11.35
N THR A 113 -10.05 -0.34 11.66
CA THR A 113 -8.66 -0.79 11.85
C THR A 113 -8.53 -1.74 13.03
N ALA A 114 -9.15 -1.39 14.17
CA ALA A 114 -9.19 -2.25 15.34
C ALA A 114 -9.87 -3.59 15.02
N ARG A 115 -11.02 -3.56 14.34
CA ARG A 115 -11.74 -4.78 13.94
C ARG A 115 -10.92 -5.67 13.00
N GLN A 116 -10.18 -5.07 12.07
CA GLN A 116 -9.41 -5.82 11.08
C GLN A 116 -8.21 -6.54 11.71
N PHE A 117 -7.48 -5.87 12.60
CA PHE A 117 -6.18 -6.35 13.07
C PHE A 117 -6.22 -7.00 14.46
N ALA A 118 -7.17 -6.64 15.33
CA ALA A 118 -7.26 -7.21 16.68
C ALA A 118 -7.51 -8.73 16.73
N PRO A 119 -8.40 -9.34 15.92
CA PRO A 119 -8.72 -10.77 16.03
C PRO A 119 -7.54 -11.70 15.76
N SER A 120 -6.58 -11.25 14.95
CA SER A 120 -5.42 -12.07 14.53
C SER A 120 -4.17 -11.83 15.39
N GLY A 121 -4.25 -11.00 16.45
CA GLY A 121 -3.07 -10.44 17.11
C GLY A 121 -2.16 -9.68 16.13
N GLY A 122 -2.74 -9.29 14.99
CA GLY A 122 -2.03 -8.74 13.87
C GLY A 122 -1.72 -7.27 14.10
N VAL A 123 -0.65 -6.79 13.50
CA VAL A 123 -0.33 -5.36 13.47
C VAL A 123 -0.47 -4.85 12.04
N GLY A 124 -0.98 -3.63 11.89
CA GLY A 124 -1.26 -3.00 10.61
C GLY A 124 -1.76 -1.56 10.80
N ALA A 125 -1.86 -0.82 9.71
CA ALA A 125 -2.28 0.58 9.73
C ALA A 125 -3.59 0.81 8.98
N GLY A 126 -4.41 1.72 9.51
CA GLY A 126 -5.55 2.28 8.81
C GLY A 126 -5.15 3.54 8.07
N VAL A 127 -5.47 3.64 6.78
CA VAL A 127 -5.15 4.79 5.95
C VAL A 127 -6.43 5.46 5.47
N LEU A 128 -6.53 6.77 5.65
CA LEU A 128 -7.62 7.57 5.07
C LEU A 128 -7.08 8.44 3.94
N VAL A 129 -7.66 8.32 2.75
CA VAL A 129 -7.29 9.11 1.58
C VAL A 129 -8.43 10.02 1.16
N SER A 130 -8.15 11.31 1.00
CA SER A 130 -9.16 12.31 0.62
C SER A 130 -8.57 13.41 -0.27
N PRO A 131 -9.35 14.03 -1.18
CA PRO A 131 -8.91 15.24 -1.90
C PRO A 131 -8.93 16.50 -1.02
N ARG A 132 -9.20 16.36 0.28
CA ARG A 132 -9.32 17.47 1.24
C ARG A 132 -8.17 17.42 2.25
N GLU A 133 -7.69 18.60 2.60
CA GLU A 133 -6.68 18.74 3.64
C GLU A 133 -7.23 18.34 5.02
N ALA A 134 -6.38 17.77 5.87
CA ALA A 134 -6.73 17.47 7.26
C ALA A 134 -7.01 18.76 8.04
N THR A 135 -8.24 18.89 8.51
CA THR A 135 -8.64 19.95 9.45
C THR A 135 -7.97 19.77 10.81
N LYS A 136 -7.93 20.82 11.64
CA LYS A 136 -7.44 20.72 13.03
C LYS A 136 -8.10 19.56 13.80
N GLY A 137 -9.43 19.43 13.68
CA GLY A 137 -10.16 18.35 14.33
C GLY A 137 -9.73 16.95 13.85
N VAL A 138 -9.45 16.79 12.56
CA VAL A 138 -8.91 15.54 12.00
C VAL A 138 -7.53 15.23 12.59
N ARG A 139 -6.61 16.20 12.62
CA ARG A 139 -5.26 16.01 13.18
C ARG A 139 -5.30 15.63 14.66
N GLU A 140 -6.16 16.30 15.43
CA GLU A 140 -6.37 15.96 16.84
C GLU A 140 -7.00 14.59 17.05
N ALA A 141 -7.96 14.18 16.20
CA ALA A 141 -8.54 12.84 16.27
C ALA A 141 -7.50 11.76 15.92
N LEU A 142 -6.67 12.01 14.90
CA LEU A 142 -5.58 11.12 14.50
C LEU A 142 -4.62 10.89 15.67
N GLY A 143 -4.18 11.98 16.32
CA GLY A 143 -3.25 11.92 17.46
C GLY A 143 -3.80 11.22 18.71
N ARG A 144 -5.12 11.22 18.92
CA ARG A 144 -5.76 10.54 20.08
C ARG A 144 -6.04 9.06 19.86
N SER A 145 -6.05 8.58 18.63
CA SER A 145 -6.38 7.20 18.29
C SER A 145 -5.43 6.21 18.95
N GLY A 146 -5.99 5.10 19.44
CA GLY A 146 -5.21 3.97 19.93
C GLY A 146 -4.56 3.14 18.81
N MET A 147 -5.04 3.29 17.57
CA MET A 147 -4.61 2.51 16.41
C MET A 147 -3.56 3.25 15.56
N PRO A 148 -2.68 2.54 14.83
CA PRO A 148 -1.79 3.14 13.83
C PRO A 148 -2.61 3.69 12.67
N LEU A 149 -2.71 5.01 12.57
CA LEU A 149 -3.53 5.68 11.57
C LEU A 149 -2.71 6.67 10.74
N VAL A 150 -3.00 6.69 9.45
CA VAL A 150 -2.40 7.58 8.44
C VAL A 150 -3.50 8.37 7.74
N TRP A 151 -3.24 9.65 7.48
CA TRP A 151 -4.06 10.52 6.66
C TRP A 151 -3.26 10.96 5.43
N MET A 152 -3.86 10.86 4.25
CA MET A 152 -3.28 11.34 3.00
C MET A 152 -4.25 12.27 2.28
N MET A 153 -3.79 13.49 1.97
CA MET A 153 -4.45 14.34 1.00
C MET A 153 -3.95 13.98 -0.41
N MET A 154 -4.81 13.40 -1.22
CA MET A 154 -4.54 13.08 -2.62
C MET A 154 -5.64 13.69 -3.51
N GLY A 155 -5.22 14.54 -4.44
CA GLY A 155 -6.12 15.11 -5.45
C GLY A 155 -6.75 14.05 -6.33
N ARG A 156 -7.80 14.41 -7.08
CA ARG A 156 -8.47 13.48 -8.01
C ARG A 156 -7.59 13.10 -9.20
N GLU A 157 -6.58 13.91 -9.47
CA GLU A 157 -5.50 13.69 -10.41
C GLU A 157 -4.40 12.77 -9.86
N GLY A 158 -4.52 12.27 -8.63
CA GLY A 158 -3.58 11.34 -8.02
C GLY A 158 -2.36 11.97 -7.35
N SER A 159 -2.22 13.30 -7.36
CA SER A 159 -1.11 13.97 -6.68
C SER A 159 -1.31 14.00 -5.16
N VAL A 160 -0.36 13.44 -4.42
CA VAL A 160 -0.29 13.52 -2.95
C VAL A 160 0.27 14.88 -2.54
N ARG A 161 -0.39 15.56 -1.59
CA ARG A 161 -0.03 16.92 -1.14
C ARG A 161 0.15 17.06 0.36
N GLN A 162 -0.33 16.09 1.13
CA GLN A 162 -0.15 16.04 2.58
C GLN A 162 -0.20 14.59 3.02
N ILE A 163 0.73 14.23 3.89
CA ILE A 163 0.78 12.92 4.56
C ILE A 163 0.97 13.21 6.04
N LEU A 164 0.14 12.58 6.88
CA LEU A 164 0.19 12.72 8.34
C LEU A 164 -0.03 11.34 8.95
N TRP A 165 0.56 11.09 10.10
CA TRP A 165 0.29 9.89 10.90
C TRP A 165 0.34 10.23 12.39
N ASN A 166 -0.16 9.31 13.23
CA ASN A 166 0.03 9.38 14.67
C ASN A 166 1.23 8.56 15.13
N GLY A 167 1.70 8.77 16.37
CA GLY A 167 2.86 8.05 16.92
C GLY A 167 2.68 6.54 17.04
N ARG A 168 1.46 6.00 16.85
CA ARG A 168 1.22 4.55 16.80
C ARG A 168 1.78 3.92 15.53
N VAL A 169 1.95 4.68 14.45
CA VAL A 169 2.58 4.22 13.22
C VAL A 169 4.08 3.96 13.43
N GLU A 170 4.77 4.79 14.21
CA GLU A 170 6.18 4.56 14.58
C GLU A 170 6.36 3.26 15.35
N GLY A 171 5.37 2.88 16.18
CA GLY A 171 5.34 1.59 16.88
C GLY A 171 5.26 0.36 15.97
N LEU A 172 5.04 0.54 14.65
CA LEU A 172 5.17 -0.51 13.64
C LEU A 172 6.62 -0.71 13.16
N GLY A 173 7.59 -0.08 13.82
CA GLY A 173 8.99 -0.04 13.37
C GLY A 173 9.26 1.04 12.32
N LEU A 174 8.35 2.02 12.15
CA LEU A 174 8.42 3.06 11.12
C LEU A 174 8.96 4.40 11.65
N SER A 175 9.86 4.38 12.63
CA SER A 175 10.42 5.61 13.23
C SER A 175 11.29 6.42 12.25
N GLY A 176 11.81 5.79 11.20
CA GLY A 176 12.58 6.46 10.14
C GLY A 176 11.70 7.17 9.09
N LEU A 177 10.37 7.02 9.16
CA LEU A 177 9.47 7.60 8.18
C LEU A 177 9.44 9.13 8.29
N GLY A 178 9.55 9.81 7.16
CA GLY A 178 9.47 11.26 7.02
C GLY A 178 8.56 11.69 5.87
N VAL A 179 8.27 12.99 5.82
CA VAL A 179 7.57 13.63 4.70
C VAL A 179 8.41 14.78 4.19
N GLU A 180 8.59 14.82 2.88
CA GLU A 180 9.20 15.94 2.19
C GLU A 180 8.19 16.60 1.25
N VAL A 181 8.15 17.92 1.25
CA VAL A 181 7.35 18.71 0.32
C VAL A 181 8.24 19.23 -0.79
N TYR A 182 7.85 18.98 -2.04
CA TYR A 182 8.60 19.37 -3.23
C TYR A 182 7.70 20.04 -4.27
N TYR A 183 8.32 20.77 -5.20
CA TYR A 183 7.62 21.55 -6.24
C TYR A 183 8.08 21.05 -7.62
N PRO A 184 7.21 20.39 -8.41
CA PRO A 184 7.57 19.94 -9.75
C PRO A 184 7.89 21.13 -10.67
N ALA A 185 8.93 20.98 -11.51
CA ALA A 185 9.38 22.02 -12.42
C ALA A 185 8.33 22.43 -13.49
N ASP A 186 7.39 21.54 -13.82
CA ASP A 186 6.39 21.73 -14.87
C ASP A 186 5.17 22.58 -14.45
N MET A 187 5.13 23.12 -13.22
CA MET A 187 4.13 24.14 -12.87
C MET A 187 4.58 25.50 -13.40
N GLY A 188 4.29 25.73 -14.69
CA GLY A 188 4.63 26.93 -15.44
C GLY A 188 4.21 28.24 -14.78
N GLU A 189 4.94 29.31 -15.11
CA GLU A 189 4.65 30.70 -14.78
C GLU A 189 3.38 31.19 -15.49
N ASP A 190 2.20 30.78 -15.03
CA ASP A 190 0.95 31.44 -15.43
C ASP A 190 0.65 32.58 -14.45
N GLY A 191 0.48 33.78 -15.04
CA GLY A 191 0.35 35.06 -14.38
C GLY A 191 -0.89 35.24 -13.50
N ASP A 192 -0.80 36.28 -12.68
CA ASP A 192 -1.82 36.88 -11.81
C ASP A 192 -2.23 36.12 -10.53
N GLY A 193 -1.64 36.57 -9.41
CA GLY A 193 -2.44 37.02 -8.27
C GLY A 193 -2.72 36.06 -7.10
N GLU A 194 -2.64 34.74 -7.27
CA GLU A 194 -2.76 33.78 -6.15
C GLU A 194 -1.72 32.65 -6.25
N ARG A 195 -0.45 33.00 -6.05
CA ARG A 195 0.67 32.04 -5.91
C ARG A 195 0.51 31.18 -4.65
N HIS A 196 -0.24 30.08 -4.76
CA HIS A 196 0.04 28.87 -4.00
C HIS A 196 0.14 27.72 -5.00
N GLY A 197 1.27 27.62 -5.70
CA GLY A 197 1.67 26.36 -6.32
C GLY A 197 1.69 25.31 -5.21
N LYS A 198 0.67 24.43 -5.18
CA LYS A 198 0.49 23.54 -4.03
C LYS A 198 1.54 22.44 -4.13
N GLY A 199 2.58 22.53 -3.31
CA GLY A 199 3.66 21.54 -3.24
C GLY A 199 3.09 20.12 -3.15
N LYS A 200 3.79 19.18 -3.78
CA LYS A 200 3.52 17.75 -3.65
C LYS A 200 4.25 17.21 -2.43
N ALA A 201 3.71 16.18 -1.80
CA ALA A 201 4.32 15.51 -0.67
C ALA A 201 4.76 14.11 -1.06
N ARG A 202 5.95 13.71 -0.64
CA ARG A 202 6.49 12.36 -0.78
C ARG A 202 6.93 11.80 0.56
N LEU A 203 7.03 10.48 0.64
CA LEU A 203 7.56 9.79 1.81
C LEU A 203 9.08 9.69 1.72
N THR A 204 9.72 9.78 2.88
CA THR A 204 11.15 9.51 3.03
C THR A 204 11.38 8.47 4.12
N TRP A 205 12.51 7.77 4.03
CA TRP A 205 13.06 6.92 5.06
C TRP A 205 14.43 7.46 5.45
N ASP A 206 14.60 7.88 6.70
CA ASP A 206 15.81 8.51 7.23
C ASP A 206 16.34 9.65 6.31
N GLY A 207 15.40 10.44 5.77
CA GLY A 207 15.68 11.56 4.87
C GLY A 207 15.90 11.20 3.40
N THR A 208 15.92 9.92 3.05
CA THR A 208 16.04 9.44 1.65
C THR A 208 14.65 9.15 1.08
N GLU A 209 14.39 9.47 -0.18
CA GLU A 209 13.11 9.15 -0.81
C GLU A 209 12.82 7.65 -0.78
N VAL A 210 11.60 7.31 -0.39
CA VAL A 210 11.09 5.93 -0.41
C VAL A 210 10.92 5.48 -1.86
N GLN A 211 11.43 4.29 -2.19
CA GLN A 211 11.27 3.68 -3.51
C GLN A 211 9.79 3.50 -3.86
N THR A 212 9.46 3.64 -5.13
CA THR A 212 8.14 3.29 -5.65
C THR A 212 7.89 1.79 -5.58
N MET A 213 6.63 1.38 -5.59
CA MET A 213 6.27 -0.04 -5.61
C MET A 213 6.79 -0.75 -6.87
N ASP A 214 6.92 -0.04 -7.99
CA ASP A 214 7.46 -0.59 -9.24
C ASP A 214 8.94 -0.94 -9.08
N GLU A 215 9.76 -0.05 -8.50
CA GLU A 215 11.18 -0.30 -8.20
C GLU A 215 11.37 -1.42 -7.18
N ILE A 216 10.47 -1.51 -6.19
CA ILE A 216 10.48 -2.59 -5.20
C ILE A 216 10.18 -3.93 -5.86
N GLU A 217 9.17 -4.00 -6.75
CA GLU A 217 8.84 -5.22 -7.51
C GLU A 217 9.99 -5.64 -8.44
N GLU A 218 10.69 -4.69 -9.07
CA GLU A 218 11.91 -4.98 -9.82
C GLU A 218 13.02 -5.56 -8.93
N GLY A 219 13.21 -4.97 -7.74
CA GLY A 219 14.13 -5.49 -6.72
C GLY A 219 13.77 -6.91 -6.27
N MET A 220 12.47 -7.19 -6.07
CA MET A 220 11.99 -8.54 -5.76
C MET A 220 12.29 -9.51 -6.88
N GLY A 221 12.09 -9.12 -8.14
CA GLY A 221 12.43 -9.96 -9.30
C GLY A 221 13.90 -10.35 -9.34
N ARG A 222 14.81 -9.37 -9.15
CA ARG A 222 16.26 -9.65 -9.08
C ARG A 222 16.63 -10.62 -7.96
N LEU A 223 16.06 -10.45 -6.77
CA LEU A 223 16.32 -11.34 -5.65
C LEU A 223 15.74 -12.75 -5.86
N GLU A 224 14.62 -12.86 -6.58
CA GLU A 224 14.05 -14.15 -6.97
C GLU A 224 14.97 -14.89 -7.96
N ASP A 225 15.52 -14.19 -8.95
CA ASP A 225 16.51 -14.74 -9.89
C ASP A 225 17.78 -15.20 -9.16
N GLU A 226 18.32 -14.37 -8.25
CA GLU A 226 19.47 -14.73 -7.42
C GLU A 226 19.18 -15.92 -6.50
N TRP A 227 17.96 -16.00 -5.97
CA TRP A 227 17.52 -17.12 -5.14
C TRP A 227 17.45 -18.42 -5.96
N MET A 228 16.93 -18.37 -7.18
CA MET A 228 16.90 -19.51 -8.10
C MET A 228 18.30 -19.97 -8.50
N ALA A 229 19.21 -19.04 -8.82
CA ALA A 229 20.59 -19.36 -9.19
C ALA A 229 21.35 -20.13 -8.09
N LYS A 230 21.02 -19.92 -6.81
CA LYS A 230 21.62 -20.65 -5.68
C LYS A 230 21.28 -22.15 -5.67
N TRP A 231 20.20 -22.55 -6.33
CA TRP A 231 19.79 -23.95 -6.46
C TRP A 231 20.39 -24.64 -7.69
N GLU A 232 20.75 -23.89 -8.74
CA GLU A 232 21.46 -24.42 -9.90
C GLU A 232 22.79 -25.07 -9.50
N GLY A 233 23.56 -24.40 -8.64
CA GLY A 233 24.82 -24.92 -8.10
C GLY A 233 24.67 -26.19 -7.25
N ARG A 234 23.44 -26.58 -6.91
CA ARG A 234 23.08 -27.80 -6.16
C ARG A 234 22.46 -28.88 -7.04
N GLY A 235 22.46 -28.70 -8.36
CA GLY A 235 21.83 -29.62 -9.31
C GLY A 235 20.30 -29.60 -9.29
N LEU A 236 19.69 -28.61 -8.60
CA LEU A 236 18.24 -28.47 -8.45
C LEU A 236 17.67 -27.34 -9.31
N GLY A 237 18.48 -26.74 -10.19
CA GLY A 237 18.07 -25.64 -11.07
C GLY A 237 16.96 -25.98 -12.07
N SER A 238 16.74 -27.26 -12.34
CA SER A 238 15.64 -27.72 -13.21
C SER A 238 14.31 -27.84 -12.48
N LEU A 239 14.29 -27.77 -11.15
CA LEU A 239 13.04 -27.83 -10.39
C LEU A 239 12.28 -26.51 -10.48
N PRO A 240 10.93 -26.54 -10.61
CA PRO A 240 10.12 -25.34 -10.51
C PRO A 240 10.33 -24.63 -9.17
N GLY A 241 10.34 -23.30 -9.18
CA GLY A 241 10.50 -22.51 -7.95
C GLY A 241 9.47 -22.81 -6.86
N GLU A 242 8.23 -23.13 -7.23
CA GLU A 242 7.19 -23.55 -6.27
C GLU A 242 7.54 -24.86 -5.56
N GLU A 243 8.15 -25.83 -6.25
CA GLU A 243 8.56 -27.10 -5.64
C GLU A 243 9.73 -26.89 -4.66
N LEU A 244 10.67 -26.01 -5.01
CA LEU A 244 11.75 -25.60 -4.11
C LEU A 244 11.21 -24.87 -2.88
N LEU A 245 10.24 -23.97 -3.05
CA LEU A 245 9.59 -23.27 -1.96
C LEU A 245 8.83 -24.24 -1.04
N ASP A 246 8.11 -25.20 -1.60
CA ASP A 246 7.43 -26.26 -0.83
C ASP A 246 8.43 -27.07 -0.02
N ALA A 247 9.59 -27.39 -0.60
CA ALA A 247 10.66 -28.09 0.11
C ALA A 247 11.23 -27.26 1.27
N VAL A 248 11.51 -25.98 1.04
CA VAL A 248 12.00 -25.05 2.08
C VAL A 248 10.99 -24.93 3.21
N GLU A 249 9.72 -24.68 2.92
CA GLU A 249 8.68 -24.53 3.95
C GLU A 249 8.43 -25.81 4.75
N ARG A 250 8.58 -26.98 4.10
CA ARG A 250 8.46 -28.30 4.75
C ARG A 250 9.65 -28.62 5.64
N ILE A 251 10.87 -28.36 5.18
CA ILE A 251 12.12 -28.77 5.85
C ILE A 251 12.56 -27.74 6.90
N LEU A 252 12.34 -26.45 6.62
CA LEU A 252 12.74 -25.31 7.46
C LEU A 252 11.51 -24.46 7.84
N PRO A 253 10.53 -25.03 8.58
CA PRO A 253 9.30 -24.33 8.92
C PRO A 253 9.58 -23.07 9.74
N GLY A 254 8.88 -21.98 9.42
CA GLY A 254 9.00 -20.69 10.12
C GLY A 254 10.18 -19.82 9.68
N THR A 255 11.04 -20.31 8.78
CA THR A 255 12.08 -19.47 8.15
C THR A 255 11.49 -18.57 7.07
N ARG A 256 12.20 -17.48 6.74
CA ARG A 256 11.88 -16.65 5.58
C ARG A 256 12.60 -17.27 4.38
N PRO A 257 11.91 -17.81 3.37
CA PRO A 257 12.58 -18.56 2.29
C PRO A 257 13.66 -17.76 1.56
N ILE A 258 13.48 -16.45 1.41
CA ILE A 258 14.48 -15.57 0.78
C ILE A 258 15.76 -15.39 1.62
N MET A 259 15.70 -15.60 2.93
CA MET A 259 16.79 -15.35 3.88
C MET A 259 17.55 -16.61 4.32
N ILE A 260 17.24 -17.78 3.76
CA ILE A 260 17.86 -19.03 4.19
C ILE A 260 19.38 -19.02 3.95
N SER A 261 20.13 -19.52 4.92
CA SER A 261 21.60 -19.61 4.87
C SER A 261 22.07 -20.62 3.81
N GLU A 262 23.38 -20.68 3.59
CA GLU A 262 23.95 -21.70 2.72
C GLU A 262 23.80 -23.11 3.30
N GLU A 263 24.04 -23.27 4.60
CA GLU A 263 23.89 -24.53 5.31
C GLU A 263 22.42 -25.01 5.31
N GLU A 264 21.49 -24.08 5.51
CA GLU A 264 20.05 -24.33 5.41
C GLU A 264 19.65 -24.79 4.00
N ARG A 265 20.17 -24.15 2.95
CA ARG A 265 19.97 -24.60 1.56
C ARG A 265 20.51 -26.00 1.32
N ASP A 266 21.67 -26.34 1.88
CA ASP A 266 22.24 -27.68 1.76
C ASP A 266 21.41 -28.73 2.50
N VAL A 267 20.82 -28.38 3.64
CA VAL A 267 19.87 -29.25 4.35
C VAL A 267 18.65 -29.53 3.49
N VAL A 268 18.08 -28.50 2.85
CA VAL A 268 16.93 -28.65 1.93
C VAL A 268 17.30 -29.52 0.74
N ALA A 269 18.46 -29.27 0.12
CA ALA A 269 18.91 -30.01 -1.05
C ALA A 269 19.17 -31.50 -0.76
N ARG A 270 19.63 -31.85 0.45
CA ARG A 270 19.76 -33.27 0.88
C ARG A 270 18.42 -33.93 1.19
N GLY A 271 17.37 -33.14 1.44
CA GLY A 271 16.03 -33.61 1.78
C GLY A 271 15.05 -33.66 0.60
N LEU A 272 15.54 -33.37 -0.60
CA LEU A 272 14.92 -33.56 -1.91
C LEU A 272 15.60 -34.73 -2.62
#